data_AF-A0AA48HF99-F1
#
_entry.id   AF-A0AA48HF99-F1
#
_cell.length_a   1.000
_cell.length_b   1.000
_cell.length_c   1.000
_cell.angle_alpha   90.00
_cell.angle_beta   90.00
_cell.angle_gamma   90.00
#
_symmetry.space_group_name_H-M   'P 1'
#
loop_
_entity.id
_entity.type
_entity.pdbx_description
1 polymer ?
#
loop_
_entity_poly.entity_id
_entity_poly.type
_entity_poly.pdbx_seq_one_letter_code
_entity_poly.pdbx_strand_id
1 'polypeptide(L)'
;MIDTLSVALASALLFGAFALMSDRKRGAFLAQGALVVAVVAMFVAITARGTLAGLAPERLAAIATGLIAAAVAGMLYHLYLGRFERVWAARAVFSAVYLGLAGLFGLVFLSLF
;
A
#
# COMPACT_ATOMS: atom_id res chain seq x y z
N MET A 1 13.28 -1.52 17.34
CA MET A 1 13.56 -1.87 15.93
C MET A 1 12.22 -2.12 15.25
N ILE A 2 11.90 -1.40 14.17
CA ILE A 2 10.67 -1.65 13.41
C ILE A 2 10.87 -3.00 12.70
N ASP A 3 9.93 -3.92 12.89
CA ASP A 3 9.89 -5.16 12.12
C ASP A 3 9.42 -4.84 10.69
N THR A 4 10.35 -4.36 9.87
CA THR A 4 10.11 -3.97 8.47
C THR A 4 9.62 -5.15 7.64
N LEU A 5 10.01 -6.37 7.99
CA LEU A 5 9.53 -7.59 7.36
C LEU A 5 8.03 -7.76 7.57
N SER A 6 7.53 -7.59 8.81
CA SER A 6 6.08 -7.71 9.08
C SER A 6 5.25 -6.72 8.26
N VAL A 7 5.72 -5.48 8.11
CA VAL A 7 5.05 -4.44 7.32
C VAL A 7 5.10 -4.76 5.82
N ALA A 8 6.26 -5.18 5.32
CA ALA A 8 6.44 -5.56 3.92
C ALA A 8 5.55 -6.75 3.54
N LEU A 9 5.49 -7.78 4.40
CA LEU A 9 4.63 -8.94 4.19
C LEU A 9 3.15 -8.55 4.19
N ALA A 10 2.70 -7.75 5.15
CA ALA A 10 1.30 -7.29 5.21
C ALA A 10 0.93 -6.45 3.97
N SER A 11 1.84 -5.57 3.53
CA SER A 11 1.67 -4.77 2.31
C SER A 11 1.56 -5.66 1.06
N ALA A 12 2.45 -6.64 0.92
CA ALA A 12 2.45 -7.55 -0.22
C ALA A 12 1.20 -8.44 -0.24
N LEU A 13 0.76 -8.91 0.93
CA LEU A 13 -0.49 -9.67 1.08
C LEU A 13 -1.70 -8.83 0.64
N LEU A 14 -1.77 -7.57 1.06
CA LEU A 14 -2.86 -6.68 0.67
C LEU A 14 -2.87 -6.42 -0.84
N PHE A 15 -1.71 -6.12 -1.44
CA PHE A 15 -1.61 -5.98 -2.89
C PHE A 15 -2.03 -7.28 -3.61
N GLY A 16 -1.55 -8.44 -3.14
CA GLY A 16 -1.93 -9.74 -3.65
C GLY A 16 -3.44 -9.98 -3.60
N ALA A 17 -4.08 -9.62 -2.48
CA ALA A 17 -5.53 -9.72 -2.34
C ALA A 17 -6.28 -8.87 -3.37
N PHE A 18 -5.81 -7.65 -3.65
CA PHE A 18 -6.36 -6.82 -4.74
C PHE A 18 -6.10 -7.45 -6.12
N ALA A 19 -4.88 -7.86 -6.42
CA ALA A 19 -4.50 -8.42 -7.72
C ALA A 19 -5.22 -9.74 -8.05
N LEU A 20 -5.63 -10.49 -7.02
CA LEU A 20 -6.40 -11.73 -7.15
C LEU A 20 -7.92 -11.50 -7.16
N MET A 21 -8.39 -10.29 -6.88
CA MET A 21 -9.82 -9.99 -6.84
C MET A 21 -10.43 -9.94 -8.25
N SER A 22 -11.44 -10.76 -8.49
CA SER A 22 -12.13 -10.86 -9.79
C SER A 22 -13.04 -9.66 -10.07
N ASP A 23 -13.70 -9.12 -9.04
CA ASP A 23 -14.58 -7.97 -9.20
C ASP A 23 -13.77 -6.68 -9.27
N ARG A 24 -13.68 -6.12 -10.48
CA ARG A 24 -12.94 -4.89 -10.76
C ARG A 24 -13.47 -3.68 -10.00
N LYS A 25 -14.80 -3.53 -9.87
CA LYS A 25 -15.41 -2.35 -9.23
C LYS A 25 -15.19 -2.40 -7.73
N ARG A 26 -15.41 -3.57 -7.12
CA ARG A 26 -15.15 -3.79 -5.69
C ARG A 26 -13.67 -3.64 -5.37
N GLY A 27 -12.79 -4.21 -6.19
CA GLY A 27 -11.35 -4.10 -6.02
C GLY A 27 -10.86 -2.66 -6.06
N ALA A 28 -11.32 -1.86 -7.03
CA ALA A 28 -11.01 -0.44 -7.11
C ALA A 28 -11.53 0.34 -5.88
N PHE A 29 -12.77 0.07 -5.46
CA PHE A 29 -13.37 0.73 -4.29
C PHE A 29 -12.62 0.40 -2.99
N LEU A 30 -12.28 -0.87 -2.77
CA LEU A 30 -11.52 -1.29 -1.59
C LEU A 30 -10.10 -0.72 -1.59
N ALA A 31 -9.44 -0.68 -2.75
CA ALA A 31 -8.12 -0.06 -2.88
C ALA A 31 -8.17 1.45 -2.58
N GLN A 32 -9.20 2.15 -3.04
CA GLN A 32 -9.42 3.57 -2.68
C GLN A 32 -9.67 3.74 -1.18
N GLY A 33 -10.52 2.91 -0.58
CA GLY A 33 -10.77 2.93 0.86
C GLY A 33 -9.49 2.69 1.67
N ALA A 34 -8.68 1.71 1.27
CA ALA A 34 -7.38 1.44 1.87
C ALA A 34 -6.43 2.63 1.74
N LEU A 35 -6.42 3.33 0.59
CA LEU A 35 -5.62 4.53 0.39
C LEU A 35 -6.04 5.67 1.33
N VAL A 36 -7.35 5.92 1.49
CA VAL A 36 -7.85 6.95 2.42
C VAL A 36 -7.39 6.63 3.84
N VAL A 37 -7.57 5.39 4.30
CA VAL A 37 -7.13 4.95 5.63
C VAL A 37 -5.62 5.14 5.79
N ALA A 38 -4.83 4.79 4.78
CA ALA A 38 -3.38 4.91 4.82
C ALA A 38 -2.90 6.36 4.90
N VAL A 39 -3.51 7.27 4.13
CA VAL A 39 -3.20 8.70 4.16
C VAL A 39 -3.56 9.31 5.50
N VAL A 40 -4.73 8.96 6.06
CA VAL A 40 -5.12 9.40 7.42
C VAL A 40 -4.12 8.89 8.46
N ALA A 41 -3.75 7.61 8.40
CA ALA A 41 -2.75 7.04 9.31
C ALA A 41 -1.38 7.73 9.18
N MET A 42 -0.94 8.06 7.96
CA MET A 42 0.31 8.80 7.73
C MET A 42 0.24 10.21 8.31
N PHE A 43 -0.85 10.94 8.06
CA PHE A 43 -1.04 12.29 8.62
C PHE A 43 -1.01 12.28 10.14
N VAL A 44 -1.70 11.30 10.74
CA VAL A 44 -1.71 11.08 12.18
C VAL A 44 -0.30 10.76 12.69
N ALA A 45 0.45 9.90 12.00
CA ALA A 45 1.83 9.58 12.37
C ALA A 45 2.76 10.81 12.35
N ILE A 46 2.60 11.69 11.36
CA ILE A 46 3.43 12.91 11.25
C ILE A 46 3.06 13.95 12.31
N THR A 47 1.79 14.07 12.66
CA THR A 47 1.29 15.14 13.55
C THR A 47 1.21 14.75 15.02
N ALA A 48 1.29 13.45 15.34
CA ALA A 48 1.22 12.95 16.71
C ALA A 48 2.43 13.39 17.54
N ARG A 49 2.17 13.89 18.75
CA ARG A 49 3.21 14.26 19.73
C ARG A 49 3.56 13.13 20.71
N GLY A 50 3.09 11.90 20.44
CA GLY A 50 3.25 10.76 21.32
C GLY A 50 2.65 9.48 20.73
N THR A 51 2.65 8.40 21.51
CA THR A 51 2.08 7.11 21.09
C THR A 51 0.57 7.19 20.90
N LEU A 52 0.06 6.56 19.85
CA LEU A 52 -1.37 6.48 19.54
C LEU A 52 -1.82 5.03 19.50
N ALA A 53 -2.86 4.70 20.27
CA ALA A 53 -3.36 3.32 20.41
C ALA A 53 -2.24 2.29 20.72
N GLY A 54 -1.24 2.69 21.50
CA GLY A 54 -0.08 1.85 21.84
C GLY A 54 0.97 1.70 20.74
N LEU A 55 0.83 2.41 19.61
CA LEU A 55 1.80 2.42 18.51
C LEU A 55 2.64 3.70 18.54
N ALA A 56 3.95 3.52 18.36
CA ALA A 56 4.85 4.64 18.09
C ALA A 56 4.53 5.25 16.71
N PRO A 57 4.63 6.59 16.54
CA PRO A 57 4.37 7.26 15.28
C PRO A 57 5.16 6.67 14.10
N GLU A 58 6.42 6.33 14.30
CA GLU A 58 7.28 5.68 13.30
C GLU A 58 6.70 4.35 12.79
N ARG A 59 6.14 3.53 13.70
CA ARG A 59 5.52 2.25 13.33
C ARG A 59 4.23 2.47 12.54
N LEU A 60 3.44 3.48 12.91
CA LEU A 60 2.23 3.85 12.18
C LEU A 60 2.58 4.37 10.77
N ALA A 61 3.61 5.21 10.65
CA ALA A 61 4.12 5.71 9.37
C ALA A 61 4.65 4.59 8.47
N ALA A 62 5.36 3.61 9.03
CA ALA A 62 5.82 2.43 8.27
C ALA A 62 4.64 1.62 7.72
N ILE A 63 3.64 1.34 8.55
CA ILE A 63 2.41 0.64 8.14
C ILE A 63 1.67 1.43 7.04
N ALA A 64 1.49 2.74 7.24
CA ALA A 64 0.84 3.61 6.28
C ALA A 64 1.59 3.64 4.94
N THR A 65 2.91 3.69 4.97
CA THR A 65 3.78 3.62 3.78
C THR A 65 3.51 2.35 2.96
N GLY A 66 3.51 1.18 3.61
CA GLY A 66 3.22 -0.10 2.96
C GLY A 66 1.79 -0.16 2.40
N LEU A 67 0.81 0.38 3.12
CA LEU A 67 -0.58 0.46 2.68
C LEU A 67 -0.75 1.37 1.45
N ILE A 68 -0.11 2.54 1.42
CA ILE A 68 -0.16 3.47 0.27
C ILE A 68 0.35 2.77 -0.99
N ALA A 69 1.52 2.12 -0.92
CA ALA A 69 2.10 1.42 -2.07
C ALA A 69 1.16 0.32 -2.61
N ALA A 70 0.63 -0.52 -1.72
CA ALA A 70 -0.29 -1.61 -2.08
C ALA A 70 -1.62 -1.08 -2.65
N ALA A 71 -2.20 -0.05 -2.03
CA ALA A 71 -3.47 0.54 -2.43
C ALA A 71 -3.38 1.25 -3.79
N VAL A 72 -2.32 2.03 -4.02
CA VAL A 72 -2.10 2.71 -5.31
C VAL A 72 -1.91 1.68 -6.42
N ALA A 73 -1.04 0.69 -6.22
CA ALA A 73 -0.81 -0.35 -7.22
C ALA A 73 -2.07 -1.20 -7.48
N GLY A 74 -2.81 -1.58 -6.43
CA GLY A 74 -4.07 -2.31 -6.55
C GLY A 74 -5.17 -1.51 -7.26
N MET A 75 -5.29 -0.21 -6.96
CA MET A 75 -6.22 0.68 -7.65
C MET A 75 -5.86 0.78 -9.14
N LEU A 76 -4.58 0.99 -9.48
CA LEU A 76 -4.13 1.04 -10.87
C LEU A 76 -4.38 -0.30 -11.58
N TYR A 77 -4.10 -1.43 -10.92
CA TYR A 77 -4.42 -2.76 -11.46
C TYR A 77 -5.89 -2.85 -11.88
N HIS A 78 -6.82 -2.49 -11.01
CA HIS A 78 -8.24 -2.52 -11.35
C HIS A 78 -8.63 -1.44 -12.37
N LEU A 79 -8.01 -0.27 -12.40
CA LEU A 79 -8.29 0.75 -13.42
C LEU A 79 -7.84 0.32 -14.82
N TYR A 80 -6.74 -0.41 -14.94
CA TYR A 80 -6.12 -0.73 -16.21
C TYR A 80 -6.31 -2.18 -16.66
N LEU A 81 -6.92 -3.06 -15.84
CA LEU A 81 -7.09 -4.48 -16.15
C LEU A 81 -7.68 -4.75 -17.54
N GLY A 82 -8.67 -3.96 -17.96
CA GLY A 82 -9.33 -4.10 -19.27
C GLY A 82 -8.48 -3.69 -20.48
N ARG A 83 -7.25 -3.18 -20.27
CA ARG A 83 -6.32 -2.82 -21.35
C ARG A 83 -5.30 -3.92 -21.65
N PHE A 84 -5.27 -4.98 -20.86
CA PHE A 84 -4.36 -6.10 -21.06
C PHE A 84 -5.09 -7.27 -21.71
N GLU A 85 -4.48 -7.87 -22.73
CA GLU A 85 -4.99 -9.09 -23.36
C GLU A 85 -4.87 -10.31 -22.44
N ARG A 86 -3.91 -10.29 -21.50
CA ARG A 86 -3.62 -11.38 -20.57
C ARG A 86 -3.56 -10.88 -19.13
N VAL A 87 -4.35 -11.50 -18.24
CA VAL A 87 -4.41 -11.14 -16.81
C VAL A 87 -3.05 -11.30 -16.12
N TRP A 88 -2.28 -12.33 -16.49
CA TRP A 88 -0.95 -12.54 -15.94
C TRP A 88 0.04 -11.44 -16.32
N ALA A 89 -0.08 -10.86 -17.52
CA ALA A 89 0.73 -9.71 -17.91
C ALA A 89 0.37 -8.48 -17.06
N ALA A 90 -0.92 -8.23 -16.82
CA ALA A 90 -1.35 -7.16 -15.91
C ALA A 90 -0.78 -7.36 -14.50
N ARG A 91 -0.88 -8.57 -13.94
CA ARG A 91 -0.36 -8.88 -12.60
C ARG A 91 1.15 -8.66 -12.50
N ALA A 92 1.92 -9.07 -13.50
CA ALA A 92 3.37 -8.85 -13.52
C ALA A 92 3.71 -7.36 -13.54
N VAL A 93 3.08 -6.59 -14.44
CA VAL A 93 3.30 -5.13 -14.54
C VAL A 93 2.93 -4.44 -13.23
N PHE A 94 1.77 -4.74 -12.65
CA PHE A 94 1.35 -4.08 -11.42
C PHE A 94 2.11 -4.56 -10.18
N SER A 95 2.70 -5.76 -10.21
CA SER A 95 3.67 -6.17 -9.18
C SER A 95 4.95 -5.34 -9.26
N ALA A 96 5.44 -5.04 -10.47
CA ALA A 96 6.58 -4.14 -10.64
C ALA A 96 6.26 -2.70 -10.18
N VAL A 97 5.06 -2.19 -10.51
CA VAL A 97 4.57 -0.90 -10.00
C VAL A 97 4.51 -0.91 -8.46
N TYR A 98 3.96 -1.96 -7.86
CA TYR A 98 3.92 -2.13 -6.41
C TYR A 98 5.32 -2.06 -5.79
N LEU A 99 6.28 -2.84 -6.31
CA LEU A 99 7.65 -2.85 -5.80
C LEU A 99 8.34 -1.48 -5.97
N GLY A 100 8.13 -0.82 -7.11
CA GLY A 100 8.65 0.53 -7.36
C GLY A 100 8.09 1.57 -6.39
N LEU A 101 6.77 1.54 -6.13
CA LEU A 101 6.13 2.42 -5.16
C LEU A 101 6.56 2.11 -3.72
N ALA A 102 6.67 0.83 -3.37
CA ALA A 102 7.14 0.42 -2.05
C ALA A 102 8.57 0.90 -1.80
N GLY A 103 9.46 0.77 -2.79
CA GLY A 103 10.81 1.31 -2.73
C GLY A 103 10.82 2.84 -2.60
N LEU A 104 10.08 3.55 -3.45
CA LEU A 104 9.99 5.02 -3.42
C LEU A 104 9.48 5.53 -2.07
N PHE A 105 8.31 5.06 -1.62
CA PHE A 105 7.73 5.53 -0.37
C PHE A 105 8.53 5.04 0.85
N GLY A 106 9.17 3.88 0.76
CA GLY A 106 10.14 3.42 1.76
C GLY A 106 11.32 4.37 1.91
N LEU A 107 11.88 4.87 0.81
CA LEU A 107 12.93 5.90 0.85
C LEU A 107 12.44 7.21 1.46
N VAL A 108 11.22 7.65 1.11
CA VAL A 108 10.61 8.83 1.72
C VAL A 108 10.45 8.64 3.23
N PHE A 109 9.95 7.49 3.67
CA PHE A 109 9.84 7.15 5.09
C PHE A 109 11.19 7.25 5.81
N LEU A 110 12.24 6.61 5.27
CA LEU A 110 13.59 6.65 5.82
C LEU A 110 14.22 8.06 5.82
N SER A 111 13.70 8.99 5.02
CA SER A 111 14.17 10.37 4.99
C SER A 111 13.51 11.26 6.06
N LEU A 112 12.36 10.84 6.59
CA LEU A 112 11.56 11.59 7.56
C LEU A 112 11.68 11.06 8.99
N PHE A 113 12.06 9.80 9.16
CA PHE A 113 12.17 9.08 10.44
C PHE A 113 13.51 8.35 10.52
#